data_AF-A0A3A6HV53-F1
#
_entry.id   AF-A0A3A6HV53-F1
#
_cell.length_a   1.000
_cell.length_b   1.000
_cell.length_c   1.000
_cell.angle_alpha   90.00
_cell.angle_beta   90.00
_cell.angle_gamma   90.00
#
_symmetry.space_group_name_H-M   'P 1'
#
loop_
_entity.id
_entity.type
_entity.pdbx_description
1 polymer ?
#
loop_
_entity_poly.entity_id
_entity_poly.type
_entity_poly.pdbx_seq_one_letter_code
_entity_poly.pdbx_strand_id
1 'polypeptide(L)'
;MAKSKLIKANKKIAETVVNGYKGIENRVVGTYTKIEDKFVDQYLTHEGESVEDAKERIAREQAAADERHKAEAEARAAGKKMRAEAKI
;
A
#
# COMPACT_ATOMS: atom_id res chain seq x y z
N MET A 1 11.84 31.61 36.42
CA MET A 1 11.46 32.20 35.11
C MET A 1 12.17 31.57 33.91
N ALA A 2 13.51 31.45 33.88
CA ALA A 2 14.25 30.91 32.72
C ALA A 2 13.80 29.50 32.26
N LYS A 3 13.59 28.56 33.20
CA LYS A 3 13.09 27.20 32.89
C LYS A 3 11.75 27.22 32.13
N SER A 4 10.83 28.12 32.48
CA SER A 4 9.53 28.24 31.80
C SER A 4 9.65 28.74 30.36
N LYS A 5 10.61 29.62 30.07
CA LYS A 5 10.87 30.10 28.70
C LYS A 5 11.40 28.98 27.80
N LEU A 6 12.32 28.16 28.30
CA LEU A 6 12.86 27.00 27.56
C LEU A 6 11.78 25.96 27.25
N ILE A 7 10.91 25.65 28.23
CA ILE A 7 9.80 24.71 28.02
C ILE A 7 8.85 25.22 26.92
N LYS A 8 8.51 26.51 26.92
CA LYS A 8 7.66 27.11 25.87
C LYS A 8 8.32 27.06 24.49
N ALA A 9 9.61 27.37 24.40
CA ALA A 9 10.36 27.30 23.15
C ALA A 9 10.38 25.88 22.58
N ASN A 10 10.68 24.88 23.43
CA ASN A 10 10.70 23.48 23.02
C ASN A 10 9.31 23.00 22.55
N LYS A 11 8.23 23.40 23.24
CA LYS A 11 6.86 23.09 22.79
C LYS A 11 6.58 23.66 21.40
N LYS A 12 6.94 24.92 21.15
CA LYS A 12 6.77 25.55 19.83
C LYS A 12 7.58 24.86 18.74
N ILE A 13 8.81 24.44 19.04
CA ILE A 13 9.65 23.68 18.12
C ILE A 13 8.98 22.34 17.79
N ALA A 14 8.52 21.60 18.82
CA ALA A 14 7.83 20.32 18.62
C ALA A 14 6.57 20.47 17.76
N GLU A 15 5.72 21.46 18.04
CA GLU A 15 4.53 21.75 17.24
C GLU A 15 4.89 22.09 15.78
N THR A 16 5.93 22.91 15.57
CA THR A 16 6.39 23.29 14.22
C THR A 16 6.90 22.09 13.45
N VAL A 17 7.71 21.23 14.08
CA VAL A 17 8.24 20.01 13.47
C VAL A 17 7.10 19.06 13.14
N VAL A 18 6.15 18.87 14.07
CA VAL A 18 5.02 17.96 13.86
C VAL A 18 4.13 18.42 12.70
N ASN A 19 3.79 19.70 12.67
CA ASN A 19 2.97 20.24 11.60
C ASN A 19 3.74 20.27 10.26
N GLY A 20 5.05 20.50 10.31
CA GLY A 20 5.92 20.46 9.13
C GLY A 20 5.92 19.09 8.46
N TYR A 21 6.16 17.99 9.21
CA TYR A 21 6.16 16.67 8.59
C TYR A 21 4.77 16.26 8.10
N LYS A 22 3.70 16.54 8.87
CA LYS A 22 2.31 16.26 8.45
C LYS A 22 1.94 16.98 7.16
N GLY A 23 2.39 18.23 7.00
CA GLY A 23 2.17 19.01 5.78
C GLY A 23 2.86 18.39 4.56
N ILE A 24 4.08 17.88 4.75
CA ILE A 24 4.83 17.18 3.70
C ILE A 24 4.13 15.86 3.34
N GLU A 25 3.79 15.05 4.33
CA GLU A 25 3.08 13.77 4.16
C GLU A 25 1.79 13.95 3.38
N ASN A 26 0.91 14.86 3.82
CA ASN A 26 -0.36 15.13 3.15
C ASN A 26 -0.18 15.57 1.70
N ARG A 27 0.84 16.39 1.42
CA ARG A 27 1.13 16.85 0.06
C ARG A 27 1.63 15.71 -0.83
N VAL A 28 2.56 14.90 -0.33
CA VAL A 28 3.15 13.79 -1.09
C VAL A 28 2.09 12.73 -1.37
N VAL A 29 1.41 12.25 -0.32
CA VAL A 29 0.34 11.24 -0.45
C VAL A 29 -0.76 11.75 -1.37
N GLY A 30 -1.27 12.97 -1.13
CA GLY A 30 -2.36 13.51 -1.94
C GLY A 30 -1.98 13.76 -3.41
N THR A 31 -0.71 14.07 -3.71
CA THR A 31 -0.26 14.21 -5.11
C THR A 31 -0.13 12.85 -5.78
N TYR A 32 0.41 11.85 -5.06
CA TYR A 32 0.51 10.49 -5.55
C TYR A 32 -0.87 9.91 -5.85
N THR A 33 -1.83 10.03 -4.92
CA THR A 33 -3.21 9.57 -5.12
C THR A 33 -3.81 10.17 -6.38
N LYS A 34 -3.62 11.47 -6.66
CA LYS A 34 -4.12 12.09 -7.90
C LYS A 34 -3.49 11.53 -9.18
N ILE A 35 -2.21 11.17 -9.13
CA ILE A 35 -1.53 10.56 -10.29
C ILE A 35 -2.05 9.15 -10.49
N GLU A 36 -2.18 8.38 -9.41
CA GLU A 36 -2.75 7.04 -9.39
C GLU A 36 -4.18 7.05 -9.94
N ASP A 37 -5.05 7.94 -9.46
CA ASP A 37 -6.44 8.08 -9.92
C ASP A 37 -6.51 8.30 -11.43
N LYS A 38 -5.69 9.23 -11.96
CA LYS A 38 -5.63 9.50 -13.40
C LYS A 38 -5.12 8.30 -14.21
N PHE A 39 -4.16 7.55 -13.67
CA PHE A 39 -3.64 6.37 -14.33
C PHE A 39 -4.70 5.27 -14.40
N VAL A 40 -5.38 5.00 -13.28
CA VAL A 40 -6.47 4.04 -13.22
C VAL A 40 -7.59 4.46 -14.16
N ASP A 41 -8.03 5.71 -14.10
CA ASP A 41 -9.09 6.26 -14.96
C ASP A 41 -8.78 6.05 -16.45
N GLN A 42 -7.57 6.42 -16.87
CA GLN A 42 -7.19 6.41 -18.27
C GLN A 42 -6.92 5.01 -18.82
N TYR A 43 -6.44 4.07 -18.00
CA TYR A 43 -5.90 2.80 -18.50
C TYR A 43 -6.54 1.54 -17.92
N LEU A 44 -7.11 1.59 -16.73
CA LEU A 44 -7.51 0.39 -15.99
C LEU A 44 -9.01 0.31 -15.69
N THR A 45 -9.77 1.39 -15.90
CA THR A 45 -11.24 1.32 -15.85
C THR A 45 -11.78 0.51 -17.02
N HIS A 46 -12.86 -0.23 -16.75
CA HIS A 46 -13.57 -1.04 -17.71
C HIS A 46 -15.06 -0.74 -17.64
N GLU A 47 -15.75 -0.82 -18.78
CA GLU A 47 -17.22 -0.79 -18.84
C GLU A 47 -17.87 0.46 -18.18
N GLY A 48 -17.13 1.57 -18.11
CA GLY A 48 -17.60 2.81 -17.49
C GLY A 48 -17.67 2.75 -15.96
N GLU A 49 -16.97 1.82 -15.31
CA GLU A 49 -16.84 1.77 -13.85
C GLU A 49 -16.13 3.03 -13.31
N SER A 50 -16.36 3.35 -12.03
CA SER A 50 -15.65 4.45 -11.38
C SER A 50 -14.19 4.07 -11.07
N VAL A 51 -13.34 5.08 -10.87
CA VAL A 51 -11.93 4.87 -10.47
C VAL A 51 -11.83 4.07 -9.16
N GLU A 52 -12.70 4.36 -8.19
CA GLU A 52 -12.75 3.64 -6.92
C GLU A 52 -13.13 2.17 -7.13
N ASP A 53 -14.15 1.90 -7.95
CA ASP A 53 -14.58 0.53 -8.25
C ASP A 53 -13.48 -0.26 -8.97
N ALA A 54 -12.79 0.38 -9.93
CA ALA A 54 -11.64 -0.21 -10.62
C ALA A 54 -10.52 -0.57 -9.65
N LYS A 55 -10.16 0.32 -8.71
CA LYS A 55 -9.14 0.03 -7.69
C LYS A 55 -9.52 -1.14 -6.81
N GLU A 56 -10.77 -1.20 -6.35
CA GLU A 56 -11.25 -2.32 -5.55
C GLU A 56 -11.21 -3.64 -6.32
N ARG A 57 -11.64 -3.63 -7.60
CA ARG A 57 -11.59 -4.80 -8.47
C ARG A 57 -10.16 -5.29 -8.66
N ILE A 58 -9.24 -4.39 -8.99
CA ILE A 58 -7.82 -4.71 -9.17
C ILE A 58 -7.23 -5.30 -7.88
N ALA A 59 -7.53 -4.71 -6.71
CA ALA A 59 -7.07 -5.25 -5.43
C ALA A 59 -7.58 -6.68 -5.17
N ARG A 60 -8.85 -6.96 -5.48
CA ARG A 60 -9.42 -8.31 -5.39
C ARG A 60 -8.77 -9.29 -6.37
N GLU A 61 -8.56 -8.87 -7.61
CA GLU A 61 -7.91 -9.67 -8.65
C GLU A 61 -6.46 -10.01 -8.26
N GLN A 62 -5.71 -9.03 -7.74
CA GLN A 62 -4.33 -9.20 -7.27
C GLN A 62 -4.27 -10.19 -6.11
N ALA A 63 -5.13 -10.04 -5.10
CA ALA A 63 -5.18 -10.95 -3.95
C ALA A 63 -5.54 -12.39 -4.39
N ALA A 64 -6.50 -12.53 -5.32
CA ALA A 64 -6.86 -13.84 -5.86
C ALA A 64 -5.72 -14.46 -6.67
N ALA A 65 -4.96 -13.66 -7.43
CA ALA A 65 -3.79 -14.12 -8.16
C ALA A 65 -2.68 -14.60 -7.20
N ASP A 66 -2.40 -13.84 -6.14
CA ASP A 66 -1.40 -14.20 -5.14
C ASP A 66 -1.74 -15.52 -4.44
N GLU A 67 -3.00 -15.71 -4.03
CA GLU A 67 -3.47 -16.97 -3.44
C GLU A 67 -3.37 -18.14 -4.42
N ARG A 68 -3.73 -17.93 -5.69
CA ARG A 68 -3.56 -18.96 -6.74
C ARG A 68 -2.09 -19.33 -6.93
N HIS A 69 -1.20 -18.35 -6.99
CA HIS A 69 0.24 -18.59 -7.13
C HIS A 69 0.81 -19.35 -5.94
N LYS A 70 0.39 -19.00 -4.73
CA LYS A 70 0.79 -19.71 -3.52
C LYS A 70 0.30 -21.15 -3.52
N ALA A 71 -0.99 -21.38 -3.80
CA ALA A 71 -1.58 -22.72 -3.87
C ALA A 71 -0.88 -23.58 -4.93
N GLU A 72 -0.56 -23.00 -6.08
CA GLU A 72 0.15 -23.70 -7.15
C GLU A 72 1.60 -24.04 -6.76
N ALA A 73 2.29 -23.15 -6.05
CA ALA A 73 3.63 -23.42 -5.52
C ALA A 73 3.61 -24.57 -4.49
N GLU A 74 2.62 -24.58 -3.60
CA GLU A 74 2.42 -25.65 -2.61
C GLU A 74 2.09 -26.99 -3.29
N ALA A 75 1.18 -27.01 -4.25
CA ALA A 75 0.83 -28.21 -5.01
C ALA A 75 2.05 -28.76 -5.78
N ARG A 76 2.86 -27.89 -6.39
CA ARG A 76 4.12 -28.29 -7.04
C ARG A 76 5.11 -28.89 -6.03
N ALA A 77 5.25 -28.30 -4.85
CA ALA A 77 6.13 -28.81 -3.81
C ALA A 77 5.68 -30.19 -3.31
N ALA A 78 4.39 -30.36 -3.03
CA ALA A 78 3.79 -31.63 -2.63
C ALA A 78 3.97 -32.71 -3.70
N GLY A 79 3.72 -32.37 -4.97
CA GLY A 79 3.91 -33.30 -6.09
C GLY A 79 5.37 -33.74 -6.27
N LYS A 80 6.34 -32.85 -6.05
CA LYS A 80 7.77 -33.20 -6.06
C LYS A 80 8.12 -34.17 -4.92
N LYS A 81 7.59 -33.93 -3.71
CA LYS A 81 7.81 -34.79 -2.55
C LYS A 81 7.27 -36.20 -2.78
N MET A 82 6.02 -36.33 -3.23
CA MET A 82 5.41 -37.64 -3.53
C MET A 82 6.19 -38.43 -4.59
N ARG A 83 6.69 -37.76 -5.65
CA ARG A 83 7.50 -38.40 -6.68
C ARG A 83 8.86 -38.86 -6.19
N ALA A 84 9.44 -38.19 -5.20
CA ALA A 84 10.68 -38.60 -4.56
C ALA A 84 10.46 -39.83 -3.68
N GLU A 85 9.37 -39.83 -2.90
CA GLU A 85 8.99 -40.95 -2.04
C GLU A 85 8.62 -42.22 -2.84
N ALA A 86 7.96 -42.08 -3.99
CA ALA A 86 7.59 -43.22 -4.85
C ALA A 86 8.76 -43.84 -5.64
N LYS A 87 9.95 -43.24 -5.59
CA LYS A 87 11.17 -43.74 -6.26
C LYS A 87 12.13 -44.46 -5.31
N ILE A 88 11.78 -44.56 -4.03
CA ILE A 88 12.47 -45.33 -2.99
C ILE A 88 11.73 -46.66 -2.83
#